data_AF-A0A943RQ05-F1
#
_entry.id   AF-A0A943RQ05-F1
#
_cell.length_a   1.000
_cell.length_b   1.000
_cell.length_c   1.000
_cell.angle_alpha   90.00
_cell.angle_beta   90.00
_cell.angle_gamma   90.00
#
_symmetry.space_group_name_H-M   'P 1'
#
loop_
_entity.id
_entity.type
_entity.pdbx_description
1 polymer ?
#
loop_
_entity_poly.entity_id
_entity_poly.type
_entity_poly.pdbx_seq_one_letter_code
_entity_poly.pdbx_strand_id
1 'polypeptide(L)'
;MKEQVYLLEQGEFLFLAAAPGIQRLYGFELKTEELKRESALLLLQDLTAKGYLSVMEEHMQTTEPLRSMFLQMEEAETVMEIHKKSGRTCIIYLGAGAVRVSRSLCRNKRLELQRIPREEVWFYLNEEGWIL
;
A
#
# COMPACT_ATOMS: atom_id res chain seq x y z
N MET A 1 14.02 -5.71 -14.64
CA MET A 1 13.77 -6.49 -13.41
C MET A 1 12.27 -6.56 -13.22
N LYS A 2 11.67 -7.70 -12.85
CA LYS A 2 10.24 -7.72 -12.52
C LYS A 2 10.05 -6.94 -11.23
N GLU A 3 9.25 -5.88 -11.27
CA GLU A 3 8.94 -5.08 -10.08
C GLU A 3 8.17 -5.91 -9.05
N GLN A 4 8.50 -5.73 -7.77
CA GLN A 4 7.94 -6.50 -6.68
C GLN A 4 6.50 -6.04 -6.40
N VAL A 5 5.55 -6.98 -6.43
CA VAL A 5 4.14 -6.74 -6.07
C VAL A 5 3.90 -7.24 -4.66
N TYR A 6 3.36 -6.38 -3.80
CA TYR A 6 2.97 -6.73 -2.44
C TYR A 6 1.46 -6.96 -2.38
N LEU A 7 1.06 -8.08 -1.77
CA LEU A 7 -0.34 -8.41 -1.56
C LEU A 7 -0.64 -8.28 -0.07
N LEU A 8 -1.37 -7.23 0.29
CA LEU A 8 -1.69 -6.88 1.67
C LEU A 8 -3.19 -6.92 1.88
N GLU A 9 -3.63 -7.42 3.02
CA GLU A 9 -5.00 -7.14 3.48
C GLU A 9 -5.09 -5.68 3.91
N GLN A 10 -6.32 -5.14 3.92
CA GLN A 10 -6.51 -3.72 4.27
C GLN A 10 -5.95 -3.41 5.67
N GLY A 11 -6.19 -4.29 6.66
CA GLY A 11 -5.64 -4.13 8.01
C GLY A 11 -4.10 -4.16 8.04
N GLU A 12 -3.47 -5.00 7.22
CA GLU A 12 -2.01 -5.06 7.09
C GLU A 12 -1.44 -3.77 6.52
N PHE A 13 -2.06 -3.26 5.45
CA PHE A 13 -1.69 -1.99 4.85
C PHE A 13 -1.79 -0.84 5.86
N LEU A 14 -2.91 -0.75 6.58
CA LEU A 14 -3.12 0.29 7.60
C LEU A 14 -2.07 0.19 8.72
N PHE A 15 -1.78 -1.01 9.20
CA PHE A 15 -0.82 -1.24 10.27
C PHE A 15 0.60 -0.87 9.85
N LEU A 16 1.02 -1.31 8.67
CA LEU A 16 2.37 -1.05 8.14
C LEU A 16 2.57 0.43 7.79
N ALA A 17 1.52 1.14 7.37
CA ALA A 17 1.54 2.58 7.18
C ALA A 17 1.65 3.32 8.53
N ALA A 18 0.94 2.88 9.56
CA ALA A 18 0.98 3.52 10.88
C ALA A 18 2.30 3.31 11.62
N ALA A 19 3.01 2.20 11.40
CA ALA A 19 4.28 1.87 12.07
C ALA A 19 5.37 2.96 11.95
N PRO A 20 5.63 3.57 10.79
CA PRO A 20 6.53 4.73 10.67
C PRO A 20 5.94 6.07 11.14
N GLY A 21 4.71 6.09 11.68
CA GLY A 21 4.05 7.31 12.16
C GLY A 21 3.14 7.99 11.13
N ILE A 22 2.87 7.36 9.98
CA ILE A 22 2.04 7.95 8.91
C ILE A 22 0.57 7.92 9.34
N GLN A 23 0.00 9.10 9.59
CA GLN A 23 -1.38 9.23 10.06
C GLN A 23 -2.38 9.42 8.92
N ARG A 24 -1.91 9.77 7.72
CA ARG A 24 -2.75 10.01 6.54
C ARG A 24 -2.02 9.55 5.29
N LEU A 25 -2.65 8.69 4.50
CA LEU A 25 -2.23 8.38 3.14
C LEU A 25 -3.25 8.97 2.18
N TYR A 26 -2.79 9.75 1.21
CA TYR A 26 -3.68 10.36 0.22
C TYR A 26 -4.51 9.28 -0.51
N GLY A 27 -5.81 9.55 -0.64
CA GLY A 27 -6.78 8.63 -1.25
C GLY A 27 -7.31 7.51 -0.34
N PHE A 28 -6.76 7.35 0.87
CA PHE A 28 -7.24 6.40 1.88
C PHE A 28 -7.45 7.11 3.22
N GLU A 29 -8.71 7.27 3.64
CA GLU A 29 -8.97 7.59 5.04
C GLU A 29 -8.52 6.40 5.89
N LEU A 30 -7.40 6.55 6.60
CA LEU A 30 -6.97 5.61 7.63
C LEU A 30 -7.93 5.77 8.82
N LYS A 31 -9.11 5.15 8.73
CA LYS A 31 -9.93 4.96 9.93
C LYS A 31 -9.27 3.85 10.72
N THR A 32 -8.46 4.24 11.70
CA THR A 32 -8.06 3.33 12.78
C THR A 32 -9.32 2.99 13.56
N GLU A 33 -10.02 1.94 13.13
CA GLU A 33 -10.90 1.23 14.05
C GLU A 33 -10.04 0.72 15.20
N GLU A 34 -10.56 0.77 16.43
CA GLU A 34 -9.85 0.22 17.58
C GLU A 34 -9.59 -1.27 17.33
N LEU A 35 -8.35 -1.58 16.97
CA LEU A 35 -7.89 -2.95 16.83
C LEU A 35 -7.92 -3.60 18.22
N LYS A 36 -8.76 -4.61 18.37
CA LYS A 36 -8.73 -5.47 19.56
C LYS A 36 -7.32 -6.03 19.73
N ARG A 37 -6.82 -6.05 20.97
CA ARG A 37 -5.46 -6.50 21.30
C ARG A 37 -5.09 -7.86 20.69
N GLU A 38 -6.02 -8.81 20.73
CA GLU A 38 -5.84 -10.16 20.18
C GLU A 38 -5.65 -10.12 18.65
N SER A 39 -6.44 -9.31 17.95
CA SER A 39 -6.33 -9.12 16.50
C SER A 39 -5.03 -8.41 16.11
N ALA A 40 -4.57 -7.46 16.93
CA ALA A 40 -3.29 -6.78 16.70
C ALA A 40 -2.09 -7.74 16.84
N LEU A 41 -2.12 -8.67 17.80
CA LEU A 41 -1.06 -9.67 17.98
C LEU A 41 -0.99 -10.65 16.80
N LEU A 42 -2.13 -11.12 16.31
CA LEU A 42 -2.19 -11.97 15.12
C LEU A 42 -1.64 -11.24 13.88
N LEU A 43 -2.02 -9.97 13.71
CA LEU A 43 -1.52 -9.13 12.62
C LEU A 43 0.01 -8.96 12.68
N LEU A 44 0.56 -8.73 13.88
CA LEU A 44 1.99 -8.63 14.11
C LEU A 44 2.74 -9.92 13.73
N GLN A 45 2.21 -11.07 14.16
CA GLN A 45 2.78 -12.37 13.84
C GLN A 45 2.78 -12.62 12.33
N ASP A 46 1.66 -12.35 11.66
CA ASP A 46 1.52 -12.52 10.21
C ASP A 46 2.46 -11.61 9.42
N LEU A 47 2.56 -10.33 9.81
CA LEU A 47 3.45 -9.37 9.16
C LEU A 47 4.93 -9.70 9.35
N THR A 48 5.29 -10.22 10.53
CA THR A 48 6.65 -10.70 10.81
C THR A 48 6.97 -11.95 10.00
N ALA A 49 6.03 -12.91 9.92
CA ALA A 49 6.18 -14.12 9.11
C ALA A 49 6.29 -13.82 7.61
N LYS A 50 5.61 -12.78 7.12
CA LYS A 50 5.73 -12.27 5.74
C LYS A 50 7.03 -11.49 5.49
N GLY A 51 7.80 -11.18 6.53
CA GLY A 51 9.01 -10.37 6.44
C GLY A 51 8.76 -8.89 6.15
N TYR A 52 7.54 -8.40 6.37
CA TYR A 52 7.17 -6.98 6.18
C TYR A 52 7.40 -6.14 7.42
N LEU A 53 7.51 -6.79 8.58
CA LEU A 53 7.78 -6.17 9.86
C LEU A 53 8.95 -6.89 10.54
N SER A 54 9.84 -6.13 11.15
CA SER A 54 10.88 -6.62 12.06
C SER A 54 10.54 -6.14 13.47
N VAL A 55 10.58 -7.08 14.43
CA VAL A 55 10.38 -6.79 15.85
C VAL A 55 11.73 -6.89 16.54
N MET A 56 12.19 -5.78 17.11
CA MET A 56 13.38 -5.69 17.95
C MET A 56 12.96 -5.51 19.41
N GLU A 57 13.91 -5.63 20.36
CA GLU A 57 13.61 -5.64 21.81
C GLU A 57 12.79 -4.43 22.28
N GLU A 58 13.02 -3.24 21.72
CA GLU A 58 12.37 -2.00 22.15
C GLU A 58 11.48 -1.35 21.09
N HIS A 59 11.47 -1.86 19.86
CA HIS A 59 10.74 -1.22 18.76
C HIS A 59 10.37 -2.20 17.64
N MET A 60 9.41 -1.78 16.84
CA MET A 60 8.99 -2.49 15.63
C MET A 60 9.23 -1.59 14.42
N GLN A 61 9.66 -2.19 13.31
CA GLN A 61 9.96 -1.43 12.11
C GLN A 61 9.46 -2.18 10.88
N THR A 62 8.78 -1.47 9.98
CA THR A 62 8.51 -1.95 8.62
C THR A 62 9.85 -2.18 7.91
N THR A 63 9.98 -3.30 7.20
CA THR A 63 11.22 -3.67 6.49
C THR A 63 11.33 -2.95 5.15
N GLU A 64 12.56 -2.82 4.64
CA GLU A 64 12.77 -2.32 3.28
C GLU A 64 12.43 -3.38 2.23
N PRO A 65 11.96 -2.98 1.02
CA PRO A 65 11.78 -1.60 0.55
C PRO A 65 10.38 -1.01 0.85
N LEU A 66 9.57 -1.71 1.63
CA LEU A 66 8.18 -1.36 1.90
C LEU A 66 8.08 -0.11 2.79
N ARG A 67 8.98 0.02 3.78
CA ARG A 67 9.09 1.24 4.60
C ARG A 67 9.35 2.47 3.74
N SER A 68 10.35 2.44 2.85
CA SER A 68 10.62 3.53 1.92
C SER A 68 9.39 3.86 1.06
N MET A 69 8.62 2.85 0.65
CA MET A 69 7.40 3.06 -0.16
C MET A 69 6.36 3.86 0.61
N PHE A 70 6.08 3.47 1.86
CA PHE A 70 5.12 4.18 2.70
C PHE A 70 5.54 5.61 3.00
N LEU A 71 6.81 5.83 3.36
CA LEU A 71 7.34 7.19 3.61
C LEU A 71 7.20 8.09 2.38
N GLN A 72 7.48 7.57 1.18
CA GLN A 72 7.30 8.36 -0.04
C GLN A 72 5.82 8.65 -0.31
N MET A 73 4.91 7.72 -0.03
CA MET A 73 3.47 7.94 -0.19
C MET A 73 2.91 9.01 0.75
N GLU A 74 3.52 9.21 1.93
CA GLU A 74 3.19 10.33 2.82
C GLU A 74 3.56 11.68 2.18
N GLU A 75 4.69 11.73 1.48
CA GLU A 75 5.21 12.90 0.78
C GLU A 75 4.70 13.03 -0.67
N ALA A 76 3.67 12.27 -1.05
CA ALA A 76 3.21 12.21 -2.43
C ALA A 76 2.80 13.58 -2.98
N GLU A 77 3.25 13.89 -4.21
CA GLU A 77 2.95 15.15 -4.89
C GLU A 77 1.47 15.24 -5.28
N THR A 78 0.90 14.12 -5.72
CA THR A 78 -0.43 14.04 -6.29
C THR A 78 -0.95 12.61 -6.19
N VAL A 79 -2.25 12.47 -5.95
CA VAL A 79 -2.94 11.19 -6.02
C VAL A 79 -4.06 11.26 -7.04
N MET A 80 -4.05 10.29 -7.94
CA MET A 80 -5.10 10.07 -8.91
C MET A 80 -5.93 8.87 -8.47
N GLU A 81 -7.22 9.12 -8.25
CA GLU A 81 -8.17 8.08 -7.91
C GLU A 81 -8.99 7.65 -9.11
N ILE A 82 -9.17 6.35 -9.21
CA ILE A 82 -9.71 5.71 -10.39
C ILE A 82 -10.82 4.76 -9.93
N HIS A 83 -12.06 5.02 -10.35
CA HIS A 83 -13.25 4.34 -9.85
C HIS A 83 -13.93 3.50 -10.95
N LYS A 84 -13.81 2.17 -10.90
CA LYS A 84 -14.49 1.23 -11.80
C LYS A 84 -15.70 0.58 -11.15
N LYS A 85 -16.59 0.02 -11.98
CA LYS A 85 -17.54 -1.02 -11.55
C LYS A 85 -16.83 -2.21 -10.89
N SER A 86 -15.62 -2.54 -11.33
CA SER A 86 -14.77 -3.61 -10.79
C SER A 86 -13.95 -3.20 -9.55
N GLY A 87 -14.05 -1.97 -9.05
CA GLY A 87 -13.34 -1.54 -7.85
C GLY A 87 -12.54 -0.27 -8.04
N ARG A 88 -11.74 0.08 -7.02
CA ARG A 88 -10.98 1.33 -6.96
C ARG A 88 -9.48 1.05 -7.11
N THR A 89 -8.83 1.84 -7.94
CA THR A 89 -7.37 1.91 -8.07
C THR A 89 -6.93 3.32 -7.70
N CYS A 90 -5.82 3.44 -7.01
CA CYS A 90 -5.17 4.71 -6.72
C CYS A 90 -3.77 4.69 -7.33
N ILE A 91 -3.39 5.75 -8.02
CA ILE A 91 -2.02 6.02 -8.46
C ILE A 91 -1.49 7.18 -7.63
N ILE A 92 -0.40 6.93 -6.91
CA ILE A 92 0.23 7.88 -6.00
C ILE A 92 1.55 8.29 -6.62
N TYR A 93 1.69 9.55 -7.04
CA TYR A 93 2.90 10.05 -7.70
C TYR A 93 3.97 10.43 -6.68
N LEU A 94 5.15 9.85 -6.86
CA LEU A 94 6.31 9.93 -5.97
C LEU A 94 7.52 10.52 -6.72
N GLY A 95 7.52 11.83 -6.99
CA GLY A 95 8.58 12.47 -7.77
C GLY A 95 8.80 11.78 -9.13
N ALA A 96 9.91 11.06 -9.27
CA ALA A 96 10.28 10.31 -10.48
C ALA A 96 9.52 8.98 -10.70
N GLY A 97 8.77 8.47 -9.70
CA GLY A 97 8.03 7.23 -9.80
C GLY A 97 6.56 7.37 -9.39
N ALA A 98 5.85 6.24 -9.33
CA ALA A 98 4.53 6.17 -8.74
C ALA A 98 4.32 4.84 -7.99
N VAL A 99 3.32 4.81 -7.11
CA VAL A 99 2.80 3.59 -6.50
C VAL A 99 1.37 3.38 -6.95
N ARG A 100 1.12 2.22 -7.55
CA ARG A 100 -0.21 1.73 -7.85
C ARG A 100 -0.72 0.93 -6.65
N VAL A 101 -1.91 1.30 -6.18
CA VAL A 101 -2.67 0.55 -5.19
C VAL A 101 -3.99 0.12 -5.81
N SER A 102 -4.15 -1.16 -6.11
CA SER A 102 -5.38 -1.71 -6.70
C SER A 102 -6.02 -2.74 -5.79
N ARG A 103 -7.36 -2.76 -5.70
CA ARG A 103 -8.05 -3.83 -4.98
C ARG A 103 -8.16 -5.07 -5.88
N SER A 104 -7.54 -6.17 -5.47
CA SER A 104 -7.66 -7.45 -6.16
C SER A 104 -9.08 -8.00 -5.99
N LEU A 105 -9.83 -8.09 -7.08
CA LEU A 105 -11.17 -8.68 -7.07
C LEU A 105 -11.16 -10.20 -6.90
N CYS A 106 -10.05 -10.86 -7.26
CA CYS A 106 -10.03 -12.30 -7.48
C CYS A 106 -9.67 -13.12 -6.22
N ARG A 107 -9.09 -12.50 -5.18
CA ARG A 107 -8.69 -13.18 -3.93
C ARG A 107 -8.83 -12.25 -2.72
N ASN A 108 -9.82 -12.53 -1.86
CA ASN A 108 -9.89 -12.05 -0.47
C ASN A 108 -9.82 -10.52 -0.22
N LYS A 109 -10.24 -9.67 -1.17
CA LYS A 109 -10.25 -8.19 -1.00
C LYS A 109 -8.87 -7.61 -0.65
N ARG A 110 -7.78 -8.22 -1.12
CA ARG A 110 -6.41 -7.73 -0.90
C ARG A 110 -6.12 -6.49 -1.72
N LEU A 111 -5.30 -5.62 -1.17
CA LEU A 111 -4.66 -4.51 -1.85
C LEU A 111 -3.38 -5.02 -2.49
N GLU A 112 -3.23 -4.73 -3.77
CA GLU A 112 -2.00 -4.96 -4.52
C GLU A 112 -1.26 -3.63 -4.57
N LEU A 113 -0.06 -3.61 -4.00
CA LEU A 113 0.84 -2.47 -4.03
C LEU A 113 1.98 -2.77 -4.99
N GLN A 114 2.20 -1.87 -5.93
CA GLN A 114 3.26 -1.99 -6.92
C GLN A 114 3.90 -0.63 -7.12
N ARG A 115 5.23 -0.55 -7.00
CA ARG A 115 5.99 0.60 -7.53
C ARG A 115 6.01 0.47 -9.04
N ILE A 116 5.77 1.58 -9.74
CA ILE A 116 5.83 1.66 -11.20
C ILE A 116 6.60 2.91 -11.60
N PRO A 117 7.35 2.89 -12.72
CA PRO A 117 7.95 4.10 -13.28
C PRO A 117 6.87 5.10 -13.68
N ARG A 118 7.17 6.40 -13.58
CA ARG A 118 6.17 7.44 -13.88
C ARG A 118 5.73 7.40 -15.34
N GLU A 119 6.66 7.06 -16.23
CA GLU A 119 6.44 6.87 -17.66
C GLU A 119 5.49 5.69 -17.99
N GLU A 120 5.41 4.68 -17.11
CA GLU A 120 4.54 3.51 -17.31
C GLU A 120 3.12 3.74 -16.82
N VAL A 121 2.86 4.78 -16.02
CA VAL A 121 1.51 5.10 -15.52
C VAL A 121 0.52 5.23 -16.66
N TRP A 122 0.90 5.90 -17.75
CA TRP A 122 0.03 6.05 -18.93
C TRP A 122 -0.33 4.71 -19.56
N PHE A 123 0.64 3.80 -19.67
CA PHE A 123 0.43 2.47 -20.21
C PHE A 123 -0.58 1.70 -19.37
N TYR A 124 -0.45 1.72 -18.04
CA TYR A 124 -1.42 1.12 -17.13
C TYR A 124 -2.81 1.74 -17.27
N LEU A 125 -2.90 3.07 -17.38
CA LEU A 125 -4.18 3.74 -17.59
C LEU A 125 -4.84 3.28 -18.91
N ASN A 126 -4.05 3.10 -19.96
CA ASN A 126 -4.54 2.61 -21.25
C ASN A 126 -4.98 1.13 -21.20
N GLU A 127 -4.16 0.23 -20.63
CA GLU A 127 -4.54 -1.19 -20.46
C GLU A 127 -5.83 -1.36 -19.64
N GLU A 128 -6.01 -0.48 -18.66
CA GLU A 128 -7.19 -0.45 -17.82
C GLU A 128 -8.38 0.31 -18.48
N GLY A 129 -8.21 0.84 -19.68
CA GLY A 129 -9.27 1.48 -20.49
C GLY A 129 -9.66 2.90 -20.07
N TRP A 130 -8.76 3.65 -19.43
CA TRP A 130 -9.02 5.01 -18.94
C TRP A 130 -8.75 6.10 -19.94
N ILE A 131 -7.88 5.83 -20.90
CA ILE A 131 -7.46 6.82 -21.87
C ILE A 131 -7.51 6.17 -23.25
N LEU A 132 -8.26 6.81 -24.14
CA LEU A 132 -8.49 6.43 -25.53
C LEU A 132 -7.37 6.95 -26.42
#